data_AF-A0A9P5ZMG3-F1
#
_entry.id   AF-A0A9P5ZMG3-F1
#
_cell.length_a   1.000
_cell.length_b   1.000
_cell.length_c   1.000
_cell.angle_alpha   90.00
_cell.angle_beta   90.00
_cell.angle_gamma   90.00
#
_symmetry.space_group_name_H-M   'P 1'
#
loop_
_entity.id
_entity.type
_entity.pdbx_description
1 polymer ?
#
loop_
_entity_poly.entity_id
_entity_poly.type
_entity_poly.pdbx_seq_one_letter_code
_entity_poly.pdbx_strand_id
1 'polypeptide(L)'
;MGIRAKIEQSNPTKPPTMGEGDVDASLLWEWFNKREQYFRHKNLTPTTRVEAVAWEMSGIHAIRWLSANSPHLASIDWDDYQAHMCALFLPSDWEHTTRMDVLCVQQGSKPFVDFSLELMGKNNLLAGTDSFLNDELLRDTLEANMDRELSRELNRENTNSILPFHDWLDEVKQINECR
;
A
#
# COMPACT_ATOMS: atom_id res chain seq x y z
N MET A 1 8.72 2.09 22.42
CA MET A 1 7.62 1.95 21.45
C MET A 1 6.73 3.16 21.65
N GLY A 2 6.70 4.08 20.68
CA GLY A 2 5.80 5.23 20.72
C GLY A 2 4.36 4.80 20.45
N ILE A 3 3.43 5.72 20.67
CA ILE A 3 2.02 5.51 20.34
C ILE A 3 1.90 5.67 18.82
N ARG A 4 1.41 4.65 18.10
CA ARG A 4 1.14 4.74 16.66
C ARG A 4 0.04 5.77 16.40
N ALA A 5 0.25 6.65 15.43
CA ALA A 5 -0.77 7.59 15.00
C ALA A 5 -2.02 6.85 14.48
N LYS A 6 -3.17 7.54 14.53
CA LYS A 6 -4.46 7.00 14.07
C LYS A 6 -5.08 7.93 13.06
N ILE A 7 -5.79 7.37 12.08
CA ILE A 7 -6.56 8.15 11.13
C ILE A 7 -8.02 8.17 11.58
N GLU A 8 -8.56 9.36 11.75
CA GLU A 8 -9.94 9.58 12.15
C GLU A 8 -10.73 10.21 11.01
N GLN A 9 -11.93 9.68 10.75
CA GLN A 9 -12.84 10.26 9.79
C GLN A 9 -14.27 10.01 10.27
N SER A 10 -14.99 11.08 10.59
CA SER A 10 -16.36 10.99 11.11
C SER A 10 -17.37 10.52 10.05
N ASN A 11 -17.20 10.94 8.80
CA ASN A 11 -17.96 10.44 7.65
C ASN A 11 -17.19 10.67 6.33
N PRO A 12 -17.55 9.99 5.21
CA PRO A 12 -16.86 10.11 3.92
C PRO A 12 -16.84 11.52 3.32
N THR A 13 -17.70 12.42 3.81
CA THR A 13 -17.82 13.80 3.31
C THR A 13 -16.90 14.78 4.04
N LYS A 14 -16.26 14.33 5.12
CA LYS A 14 -15.30 15.10 5.92
C LYS A 14 -13.86 14.66 5.57
N PRO A 15 -12.90 15.59 5.58
CA PRO A 15 -11.50 15.24 5.41
C PRO A 15 -11.09 14.28 6.54
N PRO A 16 -10.38 13.17 6.24
CA PRO A 16 -9.75 12.37 7.29
C PRO A 16 -8.66 13.20 7.97
N THR A 17 -8.44 12.99 9.26
CA THR A 17 -7.37 13.64 10.03
C THR A 17 -6.39 12.58 10.56
N MET A 18 -5.10 12.90 10.55
CA MET A 18 -4.05 12.02 11.08
C MET A 18 -3.67 12.54 12.46
N GLY A 19 -3.90 11.73 13.50
CA GLY A 19 -3.57 12.01 14.90
C GLY A 19 -2.06 12.04 15.18
N GLU A 20 -1.67 12.43 16.39
CA GLU A 20 -0.28 12.39 16.83
C GLU A 20 0.20 10.94 17.06
N GLY A 21 1.46 10.67 16.72
CA GLY A 21 2.10 9.38 16.95
C GLY A 21 3.10 8.97 15.88
N ASP A 22 3.64 7.76 16.01
CA ASP A 22 4.55 7.16 15.04
C ASP A 22 3.79 6.84 13.74
N VAL A 23 4.38 7.22 12.60
CA VAL A 23 3.83 7.03 11.26
C VAL A 23 4.64 5.96 10.53
N ASP A 24 3.97 4.91 10.06
CA ASP A 24 4.57 3.85 9.24
C ASP A 24 4.00 3.86 7.81
N ALA A 25 4.61 3.09 6.91
CA ALA A 25 4.21 3.02 5.51
C ALA A 25 2.73 2.60 5.37
N SER A 26 2.26 1.67 6.20
CA SER A 26 0.87 1.22 6.22
C SER A 26 -0.10 2.34 6.61
N LEU A 27 0.26 3.19 7.57
CA LEU A 27 -0.54 4.33 7.99
C LEU A 27 -0.58 5.42 6.90
N LEU A 28 0.56 5.71 6.26
CA LEU A 28 0.58 6.64 5.12
C LEU A 28 -0.27 6.13 3.95
N TRP A 29 -0.19 4.83 3.65
CA TRP A 29 -1.03 4.21 2.63
C TRP A 29 -2.52 4.31 2.97
N GLU A 30 -2.91 4.03 4.22
CA GLU A 30 -4.29 4.20 4.68
C GLU A 30 -4.74 5.67 4.56
N TRP A 31 -3.85 6.61 4.92
CA TRP A 31 -4.09 8.04 4.80
C TRP A 31 -4.38 8.46 3.37
N PHE A 32 -3.51 8.07 2.43
CA PHE A 32 -3.66 8.40 1.02
C PHE A 32 -4.96 7.82 0.44
N ASN A 33 -5.32 6.57 0.78
CA ASN A 33 -6.56 5.97 0.30
C ASN A 33 -7.82 6.66 0.82
N LYS A 34 -7.86 7.01 2.11
CA LYS A 34 -8.99 7.77 2.67
C LYS A 34 -9.11 9.16 2.03
N ARG A 35 -7.99 9.79 1.66
CA ARG A 35 -7.98 11.05 0.91
C ARG A 35 -8.49 10.89 -0.50
N GLU A 36 -8.06 9.85 -1.21
CA GLU A 36 -8.55 9.57 -2.56
C GLU A 36 -10.07 9.34 -2.56
N GLN A 37 -10.60 8.66 -1.54
CA GLN A 37 -12.04 8.50 -1.35
C GLN A 37 -12.74 9.85 -1.11
N TYR A 38 -12.18 10.71 -0.27
CA TYR A 38 -12.69 12.06 -0.03
C TYR A 38 -12.68 12.91 -1.32
N PHE A 39 -11.62 12.84 -2.11
CA PHE A 39 -11.50 13.55 -3.39
C PHE A 39 -12.59 13.13 -4.38
N ARG A 40 -12.85 11.83 -4.50
CA ARG A 40 -13.93 11.29 -5.33
C ARG A 40 -15.29 11.76 -4.83
N HIS A 41 -15.52 11.73 -3.52
CA HIS A 41 -16.79 12.17 -2.95
C HIS A 41 -17.05 13.67 -3.15
N LYS A 42 -16.00 14.50 -3.11
CA LYS A 42 -16.08 15.95 -3.32
C LYS A 42 -15.91 16.40 -4.77
N ASN A 43 -15.64 15.47 -5.68
CA ASN A 43 -15.30 15.76 -7.08
C ASN A 43 -14.17 16.81 -7.21
N LEU A 44 -13.12 16.68 -6.40
CA LEU A 44 -11.98 17.62 -6.47
C LEU A 44 -11.16 17.41 -7.75
N THR A 45 -10.75 18.51 -8.36
CA THR A 45 -9.84 18.50 -9.51
C THR A 45 -8.42 18.18 -9.04
N PRO A 46 -7.55 17.60 -9.91
CA PRO A 46 -6.15 17.33 -9.54
C PRO A 46 -5.43 18.54 -8.93
N THR A 47 -5.70 19.73 -9.46
CA THR A 47 -5.11 21.01 -9.01
C THR A 47 -5.55 21.48 -7.63
N THR A 48 -6.64 20.95 -7.07
CA THR A 48 -7.19 21.39 -5.77
C THR A 48 -7.05 20.34 -4.67
N ARG A 49 -6.55 19.14 -5.00
CA ARG A 49 -6.43 18.01 -4.08
C ARG A 49 -5.47 18.30 -2.93
N VAL A 50 -4.26 18.78 -3.25
CA VAL A 50 -3.21 19.02 -2.24
C VAL A 50 -3.63 20.14 -1.28
N GLU A 51 -4.14 21.25 -1.79
CA GLU A 51 -4.61 22.38 -0.98
C GLU A 51 -5.74 21.96 0.00
N ALA A 52 -6.67 21.11 -0.46
CA ALA A 52 -7.80 20.66 0.35
C ALA A 52 -7.41 19.76 1.54
N VAL A 53 -6.18 19.25 1.59
CA VAL A 53 -5.78 18.22 2.56
C VAL A 53 -4.52 18.54 3.32
N ALA A 54 -3.68 19.43 2.79
CA ALA A 54 -2.45 19.86 3.41
C ALA A 54 -2.69 20.29 4.87
N TRP A 55 -3.74 21.07 5.14
CA TRP A 55 -4.01 21.66 6.46
C TRP A 55 -4.64 20.72 7.49
N GLU A 56 -5.01 19.51 7.09
CA GLU A 56 -5.83 18.59 7.88
C GLU A 56 -4.98 17.50 8.57
N MET A 57 -3.67 17.72 8.64
CA MET A 57 -2.76 16.94 9.47
C MET A 57 -2.73 17.53 10.88
N SER A 58 -2.92 16.68 11.91
CA SER A 58 -2.80 17.13 13.29
C SER A 58 -1.38 16.92 13.83
N GLY A 59 -0.98 17.77 14.77
CA GLY A 59 0.36 17.78 15.37
C GLY A 59 1.16 19.02 15.02
N ILE A 60 1.81 19.62 16.02
CA ILE A 60 2.55 20.89 15.89
C ILE A 60 3.69 20.84 14.85
N HIS A 61 4.27 19.65 14.64
CA HIS A 61 5.35 19.45 13.68
C HIS A 61 4.84 19.42 12.22
N ALA A 62 3.70 18.76 11.97
CA ALA A 62 3.06 18.78 10.66
C ALA A 62 2.62 20.20 10.30
N ILE A 63 1.94 20.90 11.22
CA ILE A 63 1.48 22.28 11.01
C ILE A 63 2.65 23.25 10.73
N ARG A 64 3.76 23.13 11.48
CA ARG A 64 4.95 23.95 11.23
C ARG A 64 5.59 23.65 9.89
N TRP A 65 5.69 22.38 9.50
CA TRP A 65 6.25 21.99 8.21
C TRP A 65 5.38 22.49 7.05
N LEU A 66 4.07 22.31 7.14
CA LEU A 66 3.10 22.80 6.15
C LEU A 66 3.18 24.32 6.00
N SER A 67 3.27 25.05 7.11
CA SER A 67 3.41 26.51 7.10
C SER A 67 4.70 26.97 6.41
N ALA A 68 5.81 26.25 6.62
CA ALA A 68 7.10 26.56 6.01
C ALA A 68 7.16 26.22 4.51
N ASN A 69 6.40 25.22 4.07
CA ASN A 69 6.42 24.70 2.69
C ASN A 69 5.19 25.06 1.86
N SER A 70 4.29 25.91 2.39
CA SER A 70 3.02 26.28 1.75
C SER A 70 3.15 26.72 0.27
N PRO A 71 4.12 27.58 -0.13
CA PRO A 71 4.28 27.95 -1.53
C PRO A 71 4.63 26.77 -2.46
N HIS A 72 5.41 25.81 -1.95
CA HIS A 72 5.79 24.60 -2.67
C HIS A 72 4.59 23.65 -2.82
N LEU A 73 3.85 23.43 -1.73
CA LEU A 73 2.66 22.58 -1.70
C LEU A 73 1.55 23.06 -2.65
N ALA A 74 1.47 24.37 -2.91
CA ALA A 74 0.52 24.94 -3.86
C ALA A 74 0.87 24.65 -5.35
N SER A 75 2.07 24.15 -5.62
CA SER A 75 2.60 23.96 -6.98
C SER A 75 2.75 22.50 -7.42
N ILE A 76 2.73 21.57 -6.47
CA ILE A 76 2.91 20.14 -6.71
C ILE A 76 1.58 19.44 -6.93
N ASP A 77 1.63 18.31 -7.64
CA ASP A 77 0.48 17.44 -7.77
C ASP A 77 0.36 16.46 -6.59
N TRP A 78 -0.61 15.56 -6.69
CA TRP A 78 -0.89 14.58 -5.65
C TRP A 78 0.21 13.53 -5.50
N ASP A 79 0.85 13.13 -6.60
CA ASP A 79 1.86 12.08 -6.59
C ASP A 79 3.17 12.63 -5.97
N ASP A 80 3.55 13.85 -6.34
CA ASP A 80 4.65 14.59 -5.72
C ASP A 80 4.40 14.83 -4.22
N TYR A 81 3.15 15.13 -3.83
CA TYR A 81 2.78 15.26 -2.42
C TYR A 81 2.95 13.94 -1.66
N GLN A 82 2.54 12.80 -2.24
CA GLN A 82 2.73 11.49 -1.64
C GLN A 82 4.21 11.17 -1.45
N ALA A 83 5.05 11.44 -2.46
CA ALA A 83 6.49 11.24 -2.38
C ALA A 83 7.13 12.09 -1.27
N HIS A 84 6.73 13.36 -1.14
CA HIS A 84 7.20 14.23 -0.06
C HIS A 84 6.79 13.75 1.33
N MET A 85 5.56 13.25 1.46
CA MET A 85 5.07 12.70 2.73
C MET A 85 5.84 11.43 3.12
N CYS A 86 6.10 10.54 2.17
CA CYS A 86 6.96 9.37 2.43
C CYS A 86 8.37 9.79 2.86
N ALA A 87 8.99 10.76 2.19
CA ALA A 87 10.32 11.25 2.54
C ALA A 87 10.38 11.96 3.91
N LEU A 88 9.27 12.54 4.38
CA LEU A 88 9.21 13.26 5.65
C LEU A 88 9.03 12.30 6.85
N PHE A 89 8.19 11.28 6.69
CA PHE A 89 7.76 10.42 7.80
C PHE A 89 8.45 9.06 7.85
N LEU A 90 8.92 8.55 6.71
CA LEU A 90 9.52 7.22 6.63
C LEU A 90 11.05 7.29 6.67
N PRO A 91 11.72 6.26 7.21
CA PRO A 91 13.17 6.11 7.12
C PRO A 91 13.65 6.14 5.67
N SER A 92 14.87 6.61 5.38
CA SER A 92 15.38 6.70 4.00
C SER A 92 15.45 5.36 3.25
N ASP A 93 15.49 4.25 3.98
CA ASP A 93 15.53 2.88 3.46
C ASP A 93 14.17 2.16 3.52
N TRP A 94 13.07 2.89 3.77
CA TRP A 94 11.73 2.31 3.91
C TRP A 94 11.30 1.51 2.68
N GLU A 95 11.61 1.99 1.47
CA GLU A 95 11.21 1.35 0.22
C GLU A 95 11.95 0.01 0.06
N HIS A 96 13.25 0.01 0.31
CA HIS A 96 14.08 -1.19 0.26
C HIS A 96 13.65 -2.22 1.31
N THR A 97 13.48 -1.79 2.56
CA THR A 97 13.06 -2.67 3.66
C THR A 97 11.66 -3.25 3.41
N THR A 98 10.72 -2.44 2.93
CA THR A 98 9.37 -2.91 2.55
C THR A 98 9.42 -3.91 1.40
N ARG A 99 10.28 -3.68 0.39
CA ARG A 99 10.47 -4.65 -0.71
C ARG A 99 11.04 -5.96 -0.21
N MET A 100 12.03 -5.93 0.67
CA MET A 100 12.59 -7.15 1.27
C MET A 100 11.53 -7.90 2.07
N ASP A 101 10.70 -7.18 2.83
CA ASP A 101 9.56 -7.73 3.54
C ASP A 101 8.58 -8.46 2.60
N VAL A 102 8.26 -7.90 1.43
CA VAL A 102 7.40 -8.54 0.41
C VAL A 102 8.03 -9.84 -0.09
N LEU A 103 9.32 -9.80 -0.47
CA LEU A 103 10.03 -10.96 -1.01
C LEU A 103 10.24 -12.07 0.04
N CYS A 104 10.24 -11.73 1.33
CA CYS A 104 10.42 -12.68 2.42
C CYS A 104 9.10 -13.28 2.94
N VAL A 105 7.93 -12.84 2.47
CA VAL A 105 6.66 -13.45 2.89
C VAL A 105 6.64 -14.91 2.43
N GLN A 106 6.46 -15.84 3.38
CA GLN A 106 6.35 -17.28 3.12
C GLN A 106 4.94 -17.75 3.45
N GLN A 107 4.41 -18.72 2.68
CA GLN A 107 3.12 -19.34 3.00
C GLN A 107 3.20 -20.07 4.35
N GLY A 108 4.25 -20.87 4.55
CA GLY A 108 4.41 -21.68 5.76
C GLY A 108 3.19 -22.57 6.01
N SER A 109 2.58 -22.45 7.20
CA SER A 109 1.34 -23.17 7.54
C SER A 109 0.06 -22.38 7.29
N LYS A 110 0.14 -21.19 6.67
CA LYS A 110 -1.03 -20.34 6.41
C LYS A 110 -1.82 -20.87 5.20
N PRO A 111 -3.15 -20.69 5.18
CA PRO A 111 -3.93 -20.83 3.96
C PRO A 111 -3.34 -19.97 2.83
N PHE A 112 -3.37 -20.47 1.60
CA PHE A 112 -2.84 -19.73 0.45
C PHE A 112 -3.50 -18.36 0.29
N VAL A 113 -4.81 -18.27 0.57
CA VAL A 113 -5.54 -16.99 0.52
C VAL A 113 -4.94 -15.96 1.47
N ASP A 114 -4.72 -16.30 2.74
CA ASP A 114 -4.15 -15.37 3.73
C ASP A 114 -2.72 -14.96 3.35
N PHE A 115 -1.92 -15.92 2.90
CA PHE A 115 -0.57 -15.69 2.40
C PHE A 115 -0.55 -14.71 1.21
N SER A 116 -1.38 -14.95 0.19
CA SER A 116 -1.44 -14.12 -1.00
C SER A 116 -1.93 -12.70 -0.67
N LEU A 117 -2.93 -12.56 0.20
CA LEU A 117 -3.42 -11.25 0.66
C LEU A 117 -2.36 -10.49 1.46
N GLU A 118 -1.59 -11.15 2.31
CA GLU A 118 -0.49 -10.52 3.06
C GLU A 118 0.59 -9.99 2.13
N LEU A 119 1.02 -10.82 1.16
CA LEU A 119 2.04 -10.46 0.19
C LEU A 119 1.58 -9.29 -0.70
N MET A 120 0.38 -9.39 -1.27
CA MET A 120 -0.23 -8.33 -2.07
C MET A 120 -0.43 -7.04 -1.26
N GLY A 121 -0.87 -7.17 0.00
CA GLY A 121 -1.06 -6.03 0.91
C GLY A 121 0.25 -5.29 1.18
N LYS A 122 1.34 -6.00 1.43
CA LYS A 122 2.68 -5.41 1.58
C LYS A 122 3.18 -4.80 0.26
N ASN A 123 2.95 -5.46 -0.88
CA ASN A 123 3.35 -4.92 -2.19
C ASN A 123 2.62 -3.61 -2.52
N ASN A 124 1.35 -3.48 -2.12
CA ASN A 124 0.57 -2.25 -2.30
C ASN A 124 1.12 -1.05 -1.53
N LEU A 125 1.93 -1.25 -0.48
CA LEU A 125 2.64 -0.16 0.19
C LEU A 125 3.72 0.48 -0.69
N LEU A 126 4.18 -0.24 -1.72
CA LEU A 126 5.16 0.22 -2.70
C LEU A 126 4.51 0.80 -3.95
N ALA A 127 3.18 0.88 -4.02
CA ALA A 127 2.49 1.41 -5.19
C ALA A 127 2.97 2.84 -5.53
N GLY A 128 3.31 3.08 -6.79
CA GLY A 128 3.89 4.35 -7.24
C GLY A 128 5.40 4.48 -7.07
N THR A 129 6.08 3.46 -6.54
CA THR A 129 7.55 3.39 -6.45
C THR A 129 8.13 2.41 -7.48
N ASP A 130 9.42 2.53 -7.77
CA ASP A 130 10.16 1.59 -8.61
C ASP A 130 10.31 0.20 -7.97
N SER A 131 10.03 0.09 -6.67
CA SER A 131 10.07 -1.17 -5.93
C SER A 131 8.79 -1.99 -5.96
N PHE A 132 7.71 -1.46 -6.54
CA PHE A 132 6.45 -2.19 -6.72
C PHE A 132 6.66 -3.43 -7.60
N LEU A 133 6.21 -4.60 -7.13
CA LEU A 133 6.20 -5.81 -7.95
C LEU A 133 4.99 -5.78 -8.88
N ASN A 134 5.25 -5.84 -10.18
CA ASN A 134 4.21 -6.03 -11.18
C ASN A 134 3.64 -7.46 -11.11
N ASP A 135 2.56 -7.72 -11.83
CA ASP A 135 1.85 -9.01 -11.83
C ASP A 135 2.76 -10.22 -12.10
N GLU A 136 3.73 -10.09 -13.00
CA GLU A 136 4.70 -11.15 -13.33
C GLU A 136 5.62 -11.45 -12.13
N LEU A 137 6.28 -10.43 -11.59
CA LEU A 137 7.16 -10.59 -10.43
C LEU A 137 6.40 -11.02 -9.17
N LEU A 138 5.16 -10.57 -9.02
CA LEU A 138 4.28 -10.92 -7.92
C LEU A 138 3.90 -12.39 -7.97
N ARG A 139 3.57 -12.90 -9.17
CA ARG A 139 3.37 -14.32 -9.42
C ARG A 139 4.62 -15.13 -9.11
N ASP A 140 5.77 -14.74 -9.64
CA ASP A 140 7.04 -15.44 -9.39
C ASP A 140 7.36 -15.51 -7.90
N THR A 141 7.08 -14.43 -7.16
CA THR A 141 7.29 -14.39 -5.71
C THR A 141 6.32 -15.32 -4.98
N LEU A 142 5.03 -15.34 -5.37
CA LEU A 142 4.04 -16.25 -4.81
C LEU A 142 4.42 -17.72 -5.07
N GLU A 143 4.85 -18.05 -6.29
CA GLU A 143 5.29 -19.40 -6.67
C GLU A 143 6.58 -19.83 -5.94
N ALA A 144 7.52 -18.91 -5.74
CA ALA A 144 8.76 -19.20 -5.01
C ALA A 144 8.55 -19.46 -3.51
N ASN A 145 7.52 -18.82 -2.92
CA ASN A 145 7.31 -18.78 -1.47
C ASN A 145 6.07 -19.57 -1.00
N MET A 146 5.35 -20.22 -1.91
CA MET A 146 4.23 -21.11 -1.59
C MET A 146 4.70 -22.47 -1.05
N ASP A 147 3.77 -23.19 -0.45
CA ASP A 147 3.97 -24.56 0.00
C ASP A 147 4.40 -25.48 -1.17
N ARG A 148 5.35 -26.37 -0.89
CA ARG A 148 5.95 -27.24 -1.91
C ARG A 148 4.96 -28.27 -2.45
N GLU A 149 3.99 -28.70 -1.66
CA GLU A 149 2.97 -29.64 -2.13
C GLU A 149 2.00 -28.94 -3.08
N LEU A 150 1.52 -27.75 -2.71
CA LEU A 150 0.71 -26.91 -3.60
C LEU A 150 1.45 -26.62 -4.92
N SER A 151 2.71 -26.20 -4.86
CA SER A 151 3.52 -25.94 -6.06
C SER A 151 3.61 -27.16 -7.00
N ARG A 152 3.68 -28.38 -6.45
CA ARG A 152 3.69 -29.62 -7.26
C ARG A 152 2.33 -29.88 -7.91
N GLU A 153 1.24 -29.59 -7.22
CA GLU A 153 -0.13 -29.73 -7.75
C GLU A 153 -0.36 -28.75 -8.89
N LEU A 154 0.00 -27.47 -8.73
CA LEU A 154 -0.08 -26.46 -9.79
C LEU A 154 0.67 -26.87 -11.06
N ASN A 155 1.87 -27.46 -10.90
CA ASN A 155 2.64 -27.98 -12.02
C ASN A 155 1.97 -29.17 -12.72
N ARG A 156 1.22 -30.01 -11.99
CA ARG A 156 0.45 -31.12 -12.58
C ARG A 156 -0.76 -30.61 -13.37
N GLU A 157 -1.42 -29.59 -12.85
CA GLU A 157 -2.58 -28.93 -13.48
C GLU A 157 -2.17 -27.95 -14.61
N ASN A 158 -0.86 -27.76 -14.85
CA ASN A 158 -0.32 -26.90 -15.91
C ASN A 158 -0.84 -25.44 -15.86
N THR A 159 -0.98 -24.89 -14.64
CA THR A 159 -1.44 -23.50 -14.41
C THR A 159 -0.49 -22.44 -14.97
N ASN A 160 0.73 -22.84 -15.36
CA ASN A 160 1.70 -22.01 -16.09
C ASN A 160 1.18 -21.44 -17.42
N SER A 161 0.19 -22.10 -18.03
CA SER A 161 -0.46 -21.61 -19.25
C SER A 161 -1.47 -20.48 -19.03
N ILE A 162 -1.89 -20.23 -17.78
CA ILE A 162 -2.80 -19.15 -17.43
C ILE A 162 -1.99 -17.86 -17.35
N LEU A 163 -2.09 -17.01 -18.37
CA LEU A 163 -1.31 -15.79 -18.48
C LEU A 163 -1.82 -14.66 -17.56
N PRO A 164 -3.13 -14.38 -17.49
CA PRO A 164 -3.61 -13.29 -16.64
C PRO A 164 -3.41 -13.64 -15.17
N PHE A 165 -2.76 -12.75 -14.42
CA PHE A 165 -2.44 -12.99 -13.01
C PHE A 165 -3.69 -13.28 -12.16
N HIS A 166 -4.79 -12.56 -12.38
CA HIS A 166 -6.02 -12.77 -11.63
C HIS A 166 -6.63 -14.17 -11.87
N ASP A 167 -6.67 -14.61 -13.13
CA ASP A 167 -7.17 -15.94 -13.50
C ASP A 167 -6.29 -17.03 -12.88
N TRP A 168 -4.96 -16.84 -12.91
CA TRP A 168 -4.02 -17.76 -12.28
C TRP A 168 -4.23 -17.81 -10.76
N LEU A 169 -4.36 -16.66 -10.12
CA LEU A 169 -4.53 -16.57 -8.67
C LEU A 169 -5.82 -17.25 -8.22
N ASP A 170 -6.91 -17.12 -8.98
CA ASP A 170 -8.19 -17.76 -8.68
C ASP A 170 -8.13 -19.28 -8.89
N GLU A 171 -7.44 -19.77 -9.91
CA GLU A 171 -7.19 -21.20 -10.10
C GLU A 171 -6.38 -21.80 -8.93
N VAL A 172 -5.32 -21.12 -8.50
CA VAL A 172 -4.50 -21.58 -7.36
C VAL A 172 -5.33 -21.69 -6.08
N LYS A 173 -6.23 -20.73 -5.84
CA LYS A 173 -7.15 -20.79 -4.69
C LYS A 173 -8.04 -22.01 -4.76
N GLN A 174 -8.63 -22.30 -5.92
CA GLN A 174 -9.50 -23.46 -6.11
C GLN A 174 -8.76 -24.77 -5.86
N ILE A 175 -7.56 -24.92 -6.43
CA ILE A 175 -6.72 -26.11 -6.22
C ILE A 175 -6.38 -26.29 -4.74
N ASN A 176 -5.98 -25.22 -4.05
CA ASN A 176 -5.64 -25.28 -2.63
C ASN A 176 -6.85 -25.60 -1.73
N GLU A 177 -8.07 -25.21 -2.11
CA GLU A 177 -9.30 -25.54 -1.37
C GLU A 177 -9.76 -26.99 -1.58
N CYS A 178 -9.38 -27.63 -2.68
CA CYS A 178 -9.70 -29.02 -2.99
C CYS A 178 -8.73 -30.06 -2.38
N ARG A 179 -7.66 -29.59 -1.72
CA ARG A 179 -6.64 -30.42 -1.06
C ARG A 179 -7.05 -30.83 0.36
#